data_AF-A0A2N5ZAK3-F1
#
_entry.id   AF-A0A2N5ZAK3-F1
#
_cell.length_a   1.000
_cell.length_b   1.000
_cell.length_c   1.000
_cell.angle_alpha   90.00
_cell.angle_beta   90.00
_cell.angle_gamma   90.00
#
_symmetry.space_group_name_H-M   'P 1'
#
loop_
_entity.id
_entity.type
_entity.pdbx_description
1 polymer ?
#
loop_
_entity_poly.entity_id
_entity_poly.type
_entity_poly.pdbx_seq_one_letter_code
_entity_poly.pdbx_strand_id
1 'polypeptide(L)' 'MNKLSKKDGIFHDYYWNVEDQKHNRLKLAYFKEFKQFNWIMASTLYLDEVEK' A
#
# COMPACT_ATOMS: atom_id res chain seq x y z
N MET A 1 27.31 -2.75 6.87
CA MET A 1 25.95 -3.32 6.99
C MET A 1 24.93 -2.21 7.00
N ASN A 2 23.98 -2.24 6.06
CA ASN A 2 23.12 -1.12 5.70
C ASN A 2 22.24 -0.63 6.85
N LYS A 3 22.28 0.68 7.09
CA LYS A 3 21.38 1.43 7.96
C LYS A 3 19.98 1.36 7.34
N LEU A 4 19.08 0.53 7.88
CA LEU A 4 17.64 0.67 7.66
C LEU A 4 17.16 1.91 8.43
N SER A 5 17.66 3.09 8.06
CA SER A 5 17.42 4.31 8.83
C SER A 5 16.07 4.92 8.45
N LYS A 6 15.14 4.86 9.42
CA LYS A 6 13.84 5.54 9.50
C LYS A 6 12.86 5.25 8.35
N LYS A 7 11.83 4.45 8.64
CA LYS A 7 10.67 4.28 7.77
C LYS A 7 9.82 5.56 7.81
N ASP A 8 10.06 6.48 6.88
CA ASP A 8 9.18 7.64 6.65
C ASP A 8 7.92 7.21 5.86
N GLY A 9 7.16 6.26 6.40
CA GLY A 9 5.91 5.77 5.81
C GLY A 9 5.34 4.55 6.53
N ILE A 10 4.06 4.25 6.26
CA ILE A 10 3.25 3.30 7.02
C ILE A 10 2.73 2.21 6.08
N PHE A 11 2.78 0.96 6.52
CA PHE A 11 2.06 -0.13 5.88
C PHE A 11 0.66 -0.27 6.48
N HIS A 12 -0.35 -0.47 5.64
CA HIS A 12 -1.71 -0.78 6.07
C HIS A 12 -2.38 -1.68 5.05
N ASP A 13 -3.13 -2.67 5.54
CA ASP A 13 -3.91 -3.59 4.74
C ASP A 13 -5.41 -3.29 4.88
N TYR A 14 -6.14 -3.49 3.78
CA TYR A 14 -7.59 -3.29 3.77
C TYR A 14 -8.21 -4.06 2.60
N TYR A 15 -9.49 -4.41 2.76
CA TYR A 15 -10.29 -4.99 1.69
C TYR A 15 -10.79 -3.88 0.76
N TRP A 16 -10.58 -4.06 -0.54
CA TRP A 16 -11.04 -3.11 -1.56
C TRP A 16 -11.90 -3.81 -2.60
N ASN A 17 -13.02 -3.19 -2.95
CA ASN A 17 -13.90 -3.66 -4.01
C ASN A 17 -13.23 -3.39 -5.36
N VAL A 18 -13.00 -4.44 -6.14
CA VAL A 18 -12.54 -4.30 -7.53
C VAL A 18 -13.79 -4.24 -8.38
N GLU A 19 -13.92 -3.18 -9.17
CA GLU A 19 -14.97 -3.07 -10.17
C GLU A 19 -14.97 -4.35 -11.03
N ASP A 20 -16.16 -4.85 -11.37
CA ASP A 20 -16.38 -6.13 -12.04
C ASP A 20 -16.11 -7.41 -11.22
N GLN A 21 -15.81 -7.33 -9.92
CA GLN A 21 -15.69 -8.52 -9.05
C GLN A 21 -16.77 -8.62 -7.96
N LYS A 22 -17.24 -9.85 -7.73
CA LYS A 22 -18.25 -10.16 -6.69
C LYS A 22 -17.71 -10.05 -5.25
N HIS A 23 -16.40 -10.09 -5.06
CA HIS A 23 -15.77 -10.13 -3.74
C HIS A 23 -14.70 -9.06 -3.60
N ASN A 24 -14.58 -8.51 -2.39
CA ASN A 24 -13.50 -7.60 -2.06
C ASN A 24 -12.17 -8.37 -2.02
N ARG A 25 -11.10 -7.75 -2.55
CA ARG A 25 -9.75 -8.32 -2.53
C ARG A 25 -8.91 -7.63 -1.47
N LEU A 26 -8.08 -8.40 -0.76
CA LEU A 26 -7.17 -7.89 0.26
C LEU A 26 -6.00 -7.16 -0.41
N LYS A 27 -5.85 -5.88 -0.09
CA LYS A 27 -4.74 -5.03 -0.55
C LYS A 27 -3.74 -4.81 0.56
N LEU A 28 -2.46 -4.76 0.20
CA LEU A 28 -1.40 -4.19 1.01
C LEU A 28 -0.97 -2.85 0.41
N ALA A 29 -0.93 -1.81 1.24
CA ALA A 29 -0.55 -0.47 0.83
C ALA A 29 0.59 0.07 1.69
N TYR A 30 1.53 0.77 1.05
CA TYR A 30 2.54 1.60 1.71
C TYR A 30 2.23 3.07 1.44
N PHE A 31 2.09 3.86 2.50
CA PHE A 31 1.77 5.28 2.47
C PHE A 31 2.96 6.13 2.90
N LYS A 32 3.19 7.24 2.19
CA LYS A 32 4.21 8.24 2.55
C LYS A 32 3.72 9.65 2.27
N GLU A 33 3.92 10.53 3.23
CA GLU A 33 3.65 11.96 3.08
C GLU A 33 4.67 12.60 2.12
N PHE A 34 4.17 13.36 1.15
CA PHE A 34 4.95 14.22 0.27
C PHE A 34 4.64 15.69 0.57
N LYS A 35 5.35 16.22 1.58
CA LYS A 35 5.09 17.52 2.20
C LYS A 35 5.04 18.69 1.22
N GLN A 36 5.86 18.67 0.18
CA GLN A 36 5.96 19.77 -0.80
C GLN A 36 4.62 20.06 -1.50
N PHE A 37 3.76 19.05 -1.64
CA PHE A 37 2.44 19.20 -2.25
C PHE A 37 1.28 18.93 -1.28
N ASN A 38 1.57 18.71 0.01
CA ASN A 38 0.57 18.26 0.99
C ASN A 38 -0.17 16.99 0.52
N TRP A 39 0.57 16.04 -0.07
CA TRP A 39 0.01 14.80 -0.62
C TRP A 39 0.35 13.60 0.24
N ILE A 40 -0.49 12.56 0.16
CA ILE A 40 -0.18 11.22 0.63
C ILE A 40 -0.01 10.35 -0.62
N MET A 41 1.23 9.90 -0.86
CA MET A 41 1.54 8.97 -1.94
C MET A 41 1.37 7.54 -1.43
N ALA A 42 0.77 6.67 -2.25
CA ALA A 42 0.56 5.28 -1.92
C ALA A 42 1.10 4.37 -3.03
N SER A 43 1.77 3.29 -2.65
CA SER A 43 2.05 2.14 -3.52
C SER A 43 1.28 0.94 -2.99
N THR A 44 0.52 0.28 -3.84
CA THR A 44 -0.40 -0.78 -3.42
C THR A 44 -0.31 -1.99 -4.32
N LEU A 45 -0.61 -3.17 -3.77
CA LEU A 45 -0.75 -4.42 -4.51
C LEU A 45 -1.88 -5.24 -3.91
N TYR A 46 -2.47 -6.13 -4.71
CA TYR A 46 -3.36 -7.16 -4.19
C TYR A 46 -2.53 -8.37 -3.75
N LEU A 47 -2.79 -8.92 -2.57
CA LEU A 47 -1.94 -9.98 -2.01
C LEU A 47 -2.01 -11.29 -2.81
N ASP A 48 -3.17 -11.62 -3.35
CA ASP A 48 -3.40 -12.77 -4.24
C ASP A 48 -2.66 -12.69 -5.59
N GLU A 49 -2.09 -11.53 -5.96
CA GLU A 49 -1.20 -11.40 -7.11
C GLU A 49 0.24 -11.82 -6.80
N VAL A 50 0.62 -11.82 -5.52
CA VAL A 50 1.99 -12.10 -5.06
C VAL A 50 2.15 -13.55 -4.60
N GLU A 51 1.08 -14.18 -4.11
CA GLU A 51 1.09 -15.54 -3.57
C GLU A 51 1.05 -16.67 -4.64
N LYS A 52 1.52 -16.42 -5.86
CA LYS A 52 1.55 -17.43 -6.95
C LYS A 52 2.79 -18.28 -6.97
#